data_AF-A0A9W7YNQ4-F1
#
_entry.id   AF-A0A9W7YNQ4-F1
#
_cell.length_a   1.000
_cell.length_b   1.000
_cell.length_c   1.000
_cell.angle_alpha   90.00
_cell.angle_beta   90.00
_cell.angle_gamma   90.00
#
_symmetry.space_group_name_H-M   'P 1'
#
loop_
_entity.id
_entity.type
_entity.pdbx_description
1 polymer ?
#
loop_
_entity_poly.entity_id
_entity_poly.type
_entity_poly.pdbx_seq_one_letter_code
_entity_poly.pdbx_strand_id
1 'polypeptide(L)'
;MADSEQLSSGLSGLSLDANAAEVPEAGSAEGQLPEPIVTSDGEWIDITTLVDRAASELASGALIKQTHFTLFDAMMSVEVMDPRLDMGILTADDALEVSQWDIDRQLTLREALWVALQLLRCEMTWHGSASLLQTLYTCNYFTANVDGLPIGQDSSNAVRDMVLFPIVIATGVGCRYVWSEFSRYNLFGEEDVQMGTIEP
;
A
#
# COMPACT_ATOMS: atom_id res chain seq x y z
N MET A 1 -31.48 12.04 -11.60
CA MET A 1 -31.99 11.15 -12.65
C MET A 1 -31.55 11.77 -13.96
N ALA A 2 -30.27 11.58 -14.30
CA ALA A 2 -29.63 12.19 -15.47
C ALA A 2 -29.39 11.07 -16.49
N ASP A 3 -29.71 11.37 -17.74
CA ASP A 3 -30.07 10.41 -18.78
C ASP A 3 -28.91 9.52 -19.23
N SER A 4 -29.13 8.20 -19.17
CA SER A 4 -28.32 7.16 -19.82
C SER A 4 -28.23 7.32 -21.34
N GLU A 5 -29.11 8.14 -21.93
CA GLU A 5 -29.10 8.43 -23.37
C GLU A 5 -27.92 9.31 -23.81
N GLN A 6 -27.39 10.19 -22.95
CA GLN A 6 -26.27 11.08 -23.31
C GLN A 6 -24.93 10.36 -23.42
N LEU A 7 -24.76 9.23 -22.72
CA LEU A 7 -23.56 8.38 -22.86
C LEU A 7 -23.60 7.54 -24.14
N SER A 8 -24.80 7.10 -24.56
CA SER A 8 -24.97 6.29 -25.77
C SER A 8 -24.74 7.07 -27.08
N SER A 9 -25.03 8.37 -27.08
CA SER A 9 -24.89 9.20 -28.29
C SER A 9 -23.43 9.50 -28.64
N GLY A 10 -22.55 9.62 -27.64
CA GLY A 10 -21.12 9.87 -27.82
C GLY A 10 -20.34 8.68 -28.39
N LEU A 11 -20.87 7.46 -28.26
CA LEU A 11 -20.22 6.22 -28.73
C LEU A 11 -20.62 5.82 -30.17
N SER A 12 -21.65 6.46 -30.73
CA SER A 12 -22.22 6.13 -32.05
C SER A 12 -21.29 6.46 -33.25
N GLY A 13 -20.21 7.21 -33.03
CA GLY A 13 -19.27 7.64 -34.07
C GLY A 13 -18.05 6.73 -34.27
N LEU A 14 -17.87 5.68 -33.47
CA LEU A 14 -16.69 4.81 -33.53
C LEU A 14 -17.00 3.53 -34.33
N SER A 15 -16.97 3.64 -35.66
CA SER A 15 -16.95 2.46 -36.53
C SER A 15 -15.59 1.77 -36.43
N LEU A 16 -15.58 0.51 -36.01
CA LEU A 16 -14.42 -0.39 -36.10
C LEU A 16 -14.27 -0.83 -37.55
N ASP A 17 -13.50 -0.08 -38.33
CA ASP A 17 -13.09 -0.55 -39.66
C ASP A 17 -12.13 -1.73 -39.48
N ALA A 18 -12.65 -2.92 -39.75
CA ALA A 18 -11.93 -4.17 -39.79
C ALA A 18 -10.92 -4.17 -40.94
N ASN A 19 -9.73 -3.64 -40.69
CA ASN A 19 -8.57 -3.91 -41.53
C ASN A 19 -7.36 -4.15 -40.64
N ALA A 20 -7.16 -5.43 -40.29
CA ALA A 20 -5.99 -5.93 -39.63
C ALA A 20 -4.77 -5.75 -40.55
N ALA A 21 -3.99 -4.70 -40.31
CA ALA A 21 -2.62 -4.62 -40.79
C ALA A 21 -1.73 -5.30 -39.73
N GLU A 22 -1.08 -6.40 -40.11
CA GLU A 22 -0.12 -7.13 -39.30
C GLU A 22 1.03 -6.20 -38.87
N VAL A 23 1.26 -6.10 -37.56
CA VAL A 23 2.42 -5.42 -36.95
C VAL A 23 3.44 -6.49 -36.54
N PRO A 24 4.75 -6.33 -36.82
CA PRO A 24 5.74 -7.37 -36.55
C PRO A 24 6.05 -7.50 -35.06
N GLU A 25 6.24 -8.74 -34.61
CA GLU A 25 6.55 -9.12 -33.22
C GLU A 25 7.82 -8.45 -32.69
N ALA A 26 7.73 -7.86 -31.49
CA ALA A 26 8.87 -7.43 -30.70
C ALA A 26 8.77 -8.03 -29.29
N GLY A 27 9.71 -8.93 -28.98
CA GLY A 27 10.36 -9.09 -27.67
C GLY A 27 9.49 -9.24 -26.42
N SER A 28 9.23 -10.49 -26.07
CA SER A 28 8.61 -10.96 -24.84
C SER A 28 9.31 -10.52 -23.53
N ALA A 29 8.63 -9.70 -22.73
CA ALA A 29 8.71 -9.67 -21.26
C ALA A 29 7.56 -8.81 -20.69
N GLU A 30 6.33 -9.34 -20.64
CA GLU A 30 5.19 -8.65 -20.04
C GLU A 30 4.74 -9.37 -18.77
N GLY A 31 4.98 -8.72 -17.63
CA GLY A 31 4.32 -9.05 -16.37
C GLY A 31 2.81 -8.78 -16.50
N GLN A 32 2.02 -9.60 -15.83
CA GLN A 32 0.56 -9.60 -15.90
C GLN A 32 -0.03 -8.19 -15.76
N LEU A 33 -0.72 -7.74 -16.83
CA LEU A 33 -1.41 -6.45 -16.92
C LEU A 33 -2.64 -6.39 -15.98
N PRO A 34 -3.05 -5.19 -15.54
CA PRO A 34 -4.12 -4.97 -14.54
C PRO A 34 -5.51 -5.41 -15.02
N GLU A 35 -6.41 -5.68 -14.07
CA GLU A 35 -7.69 -6.31 -14.34
C GLU A 35 -8.72 -5.39 -15.09
N PRO A 36 -9.38 -5.85 -16.18
CA PRO A 36 -9.85 -4.94 -17.26
C PRO A 36 -11.33 -4.42 -17.30
N ILE A 37 -11.82 -3.46 -16.50
CA ILE A 37 -13.19 -2.82 -16.58
C ILE A 37 -14.39 -3.73 -16.99
N VAL A 38 -15.17 -4.18 -15.99
CA VAL A 38 -16.27 -5.16 -16.16
C VAL A 38 -17.56 -4.49 -16.70
N THR A 39 -18.12 -5.01 -17.79
CA THR A 39 -19.49 -4.65 -18.26
C THR A 39 -20.59 -5.28 -17.39
N SER A 40 -21.85 -4.86 -17.54
CA SER A 40 -22.98 -5.42 -16.77
C SER A 40 -23.13 -6.95 -16.85
N ASP A 41 -22.53 -7.57 -17.86
CA ASP A 41 -22.52 -9.02 -18.10
C ASP A 41 -21.27 -9.74 -17.56
N GLY A 42 -20.36 -9.03 -16.88
CA GLY A 42 -19.15 -9.63 -16.32
C GLY A 42 -17.96 -9.70 -17.29
N GLU A 43 -18.10 -9.21 -18.52
CA GLU A 43 -17.06 -9.32 -19.55
C GLU A 43 -16.17 -8.08 -19.56
N TRP A 44 -14.87 -8.33 -19.58
CA TRP A 44 -13.84 -7.31 -19.62
C TRP A 44 -13.60 -6.83 -21.07
N ILE A 45 -13.44 -5.52 -21.26
CA ILE A 45 -13.21 -4.92 -22.59
C ILE A 45 -11.86 -4.22 -22.62
N ASP A 46 -10.99 -4.64 -23.55
CA ASP A 46 -9.73 -3.93 -23.81
C ASP A 46 -9.99 -2.62 -24.57
N ILE A 47 -9.59 -1.52 -23.96
CA ILE A 47 -9.72 -0.16 -24.51
C ILE A 47 -8.35 0.48 -24.81
N THR A 48 -7.26 -0.28 -24.77
CA THR A 48 -5.88 0.24 -24.93
C THR A 48 -5.72 1.04 -26.22
N THR A 49 -6.18 0.48 -27.35
CA THR A 49 -6.10 1.13 -28.67
C THR A 49 -6.93 2.41 -28.77
N LEU A 50 -8.07 2.46 -28.06
CA LEU A 50 -8.92 3.65 -28.01
C LEU A 50 -8.23 4.77 -27.24
N VAL A 51 -7.66 4.46 -26.09
CA VAL A 51 -6.95 5.43 -25.22
C VAL A 51 -5.71 5.96 -25.92
N ASP A 52 -4.92 5.09 -26.56
CA ASP A 52 -3.70 5.49 -27.28
C ASP A 52 -4.02 6.43 -28.46
N ARG A 53 -5.04 6.10 -29.26
CA ARG A 53 -5.50 6.99 -30.33
C ARG A 53 -5.96 8.34 -29.79
N ALA A 54 -6.81 8.36 -28.75
CA ALA A 54 -7.32 9.60 -28.17
C ALA A 54 -6.19 10.46 -27.57
N ALA A 55 -5.19 9.83 -26.95
CA ALA A 55 -4.00 10.52 -26.45
C ALA A 55 -3.15 11.13 -27.58
N SER A 56 -3.03 10.45 -28.72
CA SER A 56 -2.27 10.95 -29.88
C SER A 56 -2.88 12.19 -30.54
N GLU A 57 -4.20 12.37 -30.42
CA GLU A 57 -4.92 13.55 -30.94
C GLU A 57 -4.83 14.77 -30.01
N LEU A 58 -4.33 14.58 -28.79
CA LEU A 58 -4.24 15.64 -27.78
C LEU A 58 -3.11 16.62 -28.11
N ALA A 59 -3.42 17.91 -28.13
CA ALA A 59 -2.42 18.95 -28.38
C ALA A 59 -1.36 18.97 -27.26
N SER A 60 -0.11 19.29 -27.60
CA SER A 60 0.96 19.43 -26.61
C SER A 60 0.58 20.45 -25.53
N GLY A 61 0.63 20.02 -24.26
CA GLY A 61 0.26 20.84 -23.10
C GLY A 61 -1.23 20.82 -22.76
N ALA A 62 -2.07 20.13 -23.52
CA ALA A 62 -3.44 19.85 -23.12
C ALA A 62 -3.49 18.67 -22.14
N LEU A 63 -4.46 18.71 -21.22
CA LEU A 63 -4.68 17.70 -20.19
C LEU A 63 -6.17 17.44 -20.07
N ILE A 64 -6.56 16.17 -20.15
CA ILE A 64 -7.92 15.72 -19.86
C ILE A 64 -7.97 15.34 -18.39
N LYS A 65 -8.81 16.04 -17.62
CA LYS A 65 -9.02 15.77 -16.20
C LYS A 65 -10.45 16.13 -15.80
N GLN A 66 -10.89 15.62 -14.66
CA GLN A 66 -12.15 16.06 -14.07
C GLN A 66 -12.09 17.55 -13.71
N THR A 67 -13.24 18.24 -13.78
CA THR A 67 -13.35 19.68 -13.51
C THR A 67 -12.79 20.08 -12.15
N HIS A 68 -13.02 19.27 -11.12
CA HIS A 68 -12.63 19.57 -9.74
C HIS A 68 -11.26 19.05 -9.33
N PHE A 69 -10.63 18.18 -10.13
CA PHE A 69 -9.29 17.69 -9.85
C PHE A 69 -8.27 18.78 -10.17
N THR A 70 -7.47 19.22 -9.21
CA THR A 70 -6.46 20.26 -9.45
C THR A 70 -5.10 19.66 -9.73
N LEU A 71 -4.21 20.41 -10.39
CA LEU A 71 -2.83 19.99 -10.56
C LEU A 71 -2.06 19.94 -9.24
N PHE A 72 -2.53 20.66 -8.22
CA PHE A 72 -1.96 20.59 -6.87
C PHE A 72 -2.23 19.22 -6.25
N ASP A 73 -3.45 18.70 -6.42
CA ASP A 73 -3.80 17.34 -5.97
C ASP A 73 -2.94 16.27 -6.67
N ALA A 74 -2.64 16.50 -7.95
CA ALA A 74 -1.77 15.61 -8.72
C ALA A 74 -0.32 15.56 -8.21
N MET A 75 0.17 16.57 -7.49
CA MET A 75 1.55 16.55 -6.97
C MET A 75 1.76 15.49 -5.88
N MET A 76 0.68 15.04 -5.23
CA MET A 76 0.72 13.99 -4.21
C MET A 76 0.55 12.59 -4.80
N SER A 77 0.45 12.45 -6.14
CA SER A 77 0.32 11.15 -6.78
C SER A 77 1.61 10.34 -6.67
N VAL A 78 1.47 9.04 -6.41
CA VAL A 78 2.56 8.08 -6.50
C VAL A 78 2.79 7.70 -7.97
N GLU A 79 4.05 7.66 -8.39
CA GLU A 79 4.46 7.19 -9.71
C GLU A 79 4.88 5.72 -9.63
N VAL A 80 4.17 4.86 -10.36
CA VAL A 80 4.45 3.43 -10.42
C VAL A 80 5.71 3.19 -11.25
N MET A 81 6.53 2.22 -10.86
CA MET A 81 7.86 1.91 -11.43
C MET A 81 8.95 2.95 -11.17
N ASP A 82 8.69 4.01 -10.40
CA ASP A 82 9.76 4.91 -9.95
C ASP A 82 10.43 4.34 -8.68
N PRO A 83 11.77 4.16 -8.64
CA PRO A 83 12.46 3.52 -7.53
C PRO A 83 12.42 4.31 -6.21
N ARG A 84 12.00 5.57 -6.21
CA ARG A 84 11.89 6.41 -5.01
C ARG A 84 10.45 6.62 -4.57
N LEU A 85 9.50 6.60 -5.50
CA LEU A 85 8.09 6.84 -5.22
C LEU A 85 7.28 5.54 -5.10
N ASP A 86 7.72 4.46 -5.72
CA ASP A 86 7.03 3.17 -5.70
C ASP A 86 7.55 2.26 -4.59
N MET A 87 6.86 2.28 -3.45
CA MET A 87 7.14 1.39 -2.31
C MET A 87 6.81 -0.08 -2.59
N GLY A 88 6.16 -0.39 -3.73
CA GLY A 88 5.83 -1.76 -4.15
C GLY A 88 6.97 -2.47 -4.88
N ILE A 89 8.03 -1.75 -5.25
CA ILE A 89 9.22 -2.34 -5.88
C ILE A 89 10.03 -3.08 -4.82
N LEU A 90 9.88 -4.39 -4.76
CA LEU A 90 10.72 -5.25 -3.92
C LEU A 90 12.04 -5.52 -4.63
N THR A 91 13.14 -5.22 -3.95
CA THR A 91 14.46 -5.66 -4.39
C THR A 91 14.61 -7.17 -4.15
N ALA A 92 15.61 -7.78 -4.79
CA ALA A 92 15.93 -9.18 -4.52
C ALA A 92 16.29 -9.43 -3.05
N ASP A 93 16.91 -8.45 -2.39
CA ASP A 93 17.27 -8.52 -0.97
C ASP A 93 16.01 -8.46 -0.09
N ASP A 94 15.06 -7.57 -0.38
CA ASP A 94 13.79 -7.47 0.36
C ASP A 94 12.99 -8.78 0.26
N ALA A 95 12.94 -9.39 -0.93
CA ALA A 95 12.26 -10.66 -1.14
C ALA A 95 12.92 -11.80 -0.33
N LEU A 96 14.25 -11.80 -0.24
CA LEU A 96 14.99 -12.76 0.58
C LEU A 96 14.71 -12.57 2.07
N GLU A 97 14.66 -11.34 2.57
CA GLU A 97 14.34 -11.05 3.97
C GLU A 97 12.93 -11.51 4.35
N VAL A 98 11.94 -11.21 3.50
CA VAL A 98 10.55 -11.66 3.71
C VAL A 98 10.46 -13.18 3.72
N SER A 99 11.19 -13.86 2.83
CA SER A 99 11.17 -15.34 2.75
C SER A 99 11.80 -16.05 3.96
N GLN A 100 12.70 -15.37 4.68
CA GLN A 100 13.42 -15.93 5.83
C GLN A 100 12.67 -15.72 7.16
N TRP A 101 11.66 -14.86 7.16
CA TRP A 101 10.90 -14.59 8.37
C TRP A 101 9.91 -15.72 8.67
N ASP A 102 10.01 -16.27 9.88
CA ASP A 102 9.12 -17.29 10.41
C ASP A 102 8.74 -16.92 11.85
N ILE A 103 7.44 -16.79 12.09
CA ILE A 103 6.86 -16.48 13.41
C ILE A 103 6.98 -17.65 14.39
N ASP A 104 7.04 -18.89 13.88
CA ASP A 104 7.11 -20.11 14.67
C ASP A 104 8.54 -20.54 14.98
N ARG A 105 9.54 -19.76 14.56
CA ARG A 105 10.93 -19.96 14.94
C ARG A 105 11.11 -19.83 16.46
N GLN A 106 11.78 -20.83 17.06
CA GLN A 106 12.16 -20.82 18.46
C GLN A 106 13.14 -19.72 18.80
N LEU A 107 12.66 -18.76 19.60
CA LEU A 107 13.43 -17.65 20.14
C LEU A 107 14.06 -18.02 21.48
N THR A 108 15.33 -17.71 21.63
CA THR A 108 15.96 -17.65 22.95
C THR A 108 15.51 -16.39 23.70
N LEU A 109 15.59 -16.41 25.04
CA LEU A 109 15.29 -15.22 25.86
C LEU A 109 16.13 -14.00 25.44
N ARG A 110 17.40 -14.23 25.06
CA ARG A 110 18.29 -13.17 24.60
C ARG A 110 17.79 -12.52 23.32
N GLU A 111 17.37 -13.32 22.34
CA GLU A 111 16.84 -12.82 21.07
C GLU A 111 15.53 -12.08 21.28
N ALA A 112 14.61 -12.62 22.09
CA ALA A 112 13.36 -11.95 22.41
C ALA A 112 13.57 -10.60 23.09
N LEU A 113 14.50 -10.52 24.06
CA LEU A 113 14.87 -9.25 24.69
C LEU A 113 15.54 -8.29 23.70
N TRP A 114 16.35 -8.81 22.78
CA TRP A 114 16.97 -7.98 21.74
C TRP A 114 15.89 -7.35 20.84
N VAL A 115 14.91 -8.13 20.38
CA VAL A 115 13.77 -7.63 19.60
C VAL A 115 12.97 -6.61 20.40
N ALA A 116 12.67 -6.89 21.67
CA ALA A 116 11.96 -5.95 22.54
C ALA A 116 12.69 -4.61 22.70
N LEU A 117 14.03 -4.64 22.82
CA LEU A 117 14.82 -3.42 22.90
C LEU A 117 14.86 -2.65 21.58
N GLN A 118 14.86 -3.34 20.43
CA GLN A 118 14.75 -2.67 19.13
C GLN A 118 13.36 -2.03 18.95
N LEU A 119 12.30 -2.72 19.37
CA LEU A 119 10.95 -2.18 19.34
C LEU A 119 10.84 -0.90 20.19
N LEU A 120 11.42 -0.91 21.40
CA LEU A 120 11.48 0.28 22.25
C LEU A 120 12.29 1.42 21.61
N ARG A 121 13.38 1.11 20.90
CA ARG A 121 14.12 2.14 20.14
C ARG A 121 13.25 2.75 19.05
N CYS A 122 12.54 1.92 18.28
CA CYS A 122 11.59 2.39 17.27
C CYS A 122 10.50 3.28 17.88
N GLU A 123 9.96 2.91 19.05
CA GLU A 123 8.97 3.72 19.78
C GLU A 123 9.53 5.11 20.16
N MET A 124 10.76 5.16 20.69
CA MET A 124 11.42 6.42 21.03
C MET A 124 11.73 7.27 19.78
N THR A 125 12.10 6.64 18.67
CA THR A 125 12.31 7.32 17.39
C THR A 125 11.02 7.90 16.83
N TRP A 126 9.91 7.17 16.93
CA TRP A 126 8.58 7.65 16.57
C TRP A 126 8.15 8.88 17.38
N HIS A 127 8.34 8.84 18.70
CA HIS A 127 8.13 10.01 19.57
C HIS A 127 9.03 11.21 19.22
N GLY A 128 10.12 10.98 18.49
CA GLY A 128 11.02 12.00 17.97
C GLY A 128 10.66 12.53 16.58
N SER A 129 9.37 12.53 16.20
CA SER A 129 8.81 12.97 14.90
C SER A 129 9.04 12.04 13.69
N ALA A 130 9.58 10.84 13.89
CA ALA A 130 9.65 9.86 12.80
C ALA A 130 8.28 9.21 12.54
N SER A 131 8.06 8.68 11.33
CA SER A 131 6.81 7.98 10.97
C SER A 131 6.59 6.69 11.75
N LEU A 132 5.38 6.51 12.28
CA LEU A 132 4.94 5.27 12.93
C LEU A 132 5.10 4.06 12.00
N LEU A 133 4.71 4.22 10.72
CA LEU A 133 4.79 3.18 9.70
C LEU A 133 6.24 2.80 9.39
N GLN A 134 7.16 3.75 9.45
CA GLN A 134 8.59 3.54 9.17
C GLN A 134 9.41 3.17 10.42
N THR A 135 8.76 2.98 11.58
CA THR A 135 9.44 2.67 12.85
C THR A 135 8.85 1.43 13.51
N LEU A 136 7.66 1.49 14.10
CA LEU A 136 7.08 0.37 14.83
C LEU A 136 6.54 -0.72 13.91
N TYR A 137 5.95 -0.33 12.77
CA TYR A 137 5.42 -1.28 11.78
C TYR A 137 6.51 -2.02 10.99
N THR A 138 7.78 -1.63 11.12
CA THR A 138 8.89 -2.42 10.56
C THR A 138 9.18 -3.68 11.36
N CYS A 139 8.63 -3.80 12.58
CA CYS A 139 8.76 -5.00 13.39
C CYS A 139 7.69 -6.02 13.01
N ASN A 140 8.10 -7.15 12.40
CA ASN A 140 7.16 -8.20 12.01
C ASN A 140 6.36 -8.80 13.17
N TYR A 141 6.88 -8.78 14.41
CA TYR A 141 6.11 -9.24 15.58
C TYR A 141 5.01 -8.25 15.99
N PHE A 142 5.17 -6.97 15.65
CA PHE A 142 4.16 -5.93 15.91
C PHE A 142 3.02 -5.99 14.90
N THR A 143 3.32 -6.36 13.64
CA THR A 143 2.34 -6.49 12.55
C THR A 143 1.79 -7.91 12.39
N ALA A 144 2.38 -8.89 13.08
CA ALA A 144 1.94 -10.28 13.03
C ALA A 144 0.47 -10.41 13.40
N ASN A 145 -0.27 -11.16 12.59
CA ASN A 145 -1.61 -11.58 12.97
C ASN A 145 -1.48 -12.62 14.10
N VAL A 146 -1.93 -12.25 15.30
CA VAL A 146 -1.88 -13.10 16.49
C VAL A 146 -3.09 -14.03 16.59
N ASP A 147 -4.09 -13.85 15.71
CA ASP A 147 -5.33 -14.64 15.72
C ASP A 147 -5.04 -16.11 15.42
N GLY A 148 -5.37 -16.99 16.37
CA GLY A 148 -5.21 -18.44 16.22
C GLY A 148 -3.84 -18.99 16.62
N LEU A 149 -2.88 -18.16 17.04
CA LEU A 149 -1.62 -18.64 17.62
C LEU A 149 -1.86 -19.23 19.03
N PRO A 150 -1.26 -20.38 19.37
CA PRO A 150 -1.32 -20.91 20.72
C PRO A 150 -0.51 -19.99 21.65
N ILE A 151 -1.20 -19.26 22.53
CA ILE A 151 -0.57 -18.38 23.51
C ILE A 151 -0.45 -19.12 24.84
N GLY A 152 0.77 -19.27 25.37
CA GLY A 152 0.99 -19.77 26.72
C GLY A 152 2.12 -20.81 26.82
N GLN A 153 2.11 -21.57 27.92
CA GLN A 153 3.18 -22.54 28.21
C GLN A 153 3.17 -23.78 27.29
N ASP A 154 2.03 -24.07 26.66
CA ASP A 154 1.87 -25.22 25.75
C ASP A 154 2.31 -24.91 24.31
N SER A 155 2.77 -23.69 24.03
CA SER A 155 3.26 -23.33 22.71
C SER A 155 4.68 -23.82 22.47
N SER A 156 5.01 -24.00 21.19
CA SER A 156 6.40 -24.29 20.76
C SER A 156 7.37 -23.15 21.12
N ASN A 157 6.85 -21.94 21.39
CA ASN A 157 7.59 -20.69 21.55
C ASN A 157 7.21 -19.92 22.82
N ALA A 158 7.32 -20.59 23.98
CA ALA A 158 6.97 -19.99 25.26
C ALA A 158 7.64 -18.62 25.52
N VAL A 159 8.87 -18.39 25.05
CA VAL A 159 9.57 -17.10 25.19
C VAL A 159 8.88 -15.99 24.38
N ARG A 160 8.47 -16.28 23.14
CA ARG A 160 7.73 -15.33 22.30
C ARG A 160 6.44 -14.95 22.99
N ASP A 161 5.68 -15.94 23.46
CA ASP A 161 4.32 -15.73 23.95
C ASP A 161 4.26 -15.15 25.35
N MET A 162 5.21 -15.51 26.22
CA MET A 162 5.22 -15.07 27.62
C MET A 162 6.04 -13.79 27.84
N VAL A 163 6.95 -13.44 26.93
CA VAL A 163 7.84 -12.27 27.08
C VAL A 163 7.63 -11.26 25.96
N LEU A 164 7.79 -11.67 24.70
CA LEU A 164 7.81 -10.72 23.59
C LEU A 164 6.41 -10.16 23.27
N PHE A 165 5.39 -11.01 23.13
CA PHE A 165 4.04 -10.56 22.81
C PHE A 165 3.42 -9.64 23.86
N PRO A 166 3.56 -9.89 25.18
CA PRO A 166 3.11 -8.93 26.18
C PRO A 166 3.74 -7.54 26.02
N ILE A 167 5.04 -7.48 25.65
CA ILE A 167 5.74 -6.21 25.39
C ILE A 167 5.18 -5.55 24.11
N VAL A 168 5.03 -6.31 23.03
CA VAL A 168 4.44 -5.81 21.77
C VAL A 168 3.04 -5.25 22.01
N ILE A 169 2.19 -5.96 22.75
CA ILE A 169 0.84 -5.51 23.12
C ILE A 169 0.93 -4.24 23.98
N ALA A 170 1.84 -4.18 24.95
CA ALA A 170 2.03 -3.00 25.78
C ALA A 170 2.42 -1.77 24.94
N THR A 171 3.34 -1.92 23.98
CA THR A 171 3.69 -0.87 23.02
C THR A 171 2.49 -0.47 22.18
N GLY A 172 1.70 -1.43 21.67
CA GLY A 172 0.47 -1.14 20.92
C GLY A 172 -0.58 -0.37 21.74
N VAL A 173 -0.72 -0.69 23.03
CA VAL A 173 -1.55 0.08 23.97
C VAL A 173 -0.98 1.48 24.17
N GLY A 174 0.34 1.63 24.25
CA GLY A 174 1.03 2.93 24.24
C GLY A 174 0.65 3.77 23.02
N CYS A 175 0.75 3.20 21.82
CA CYS A 175 0.32 3.86 20.58
C CYS A 175 -1.15 4.28 20.62
N ARG A 176 -2.04 3.43 21.18
CA ARG A 176 -3.46 3.76 21.35
C ARG A 176 -3.69 4.97 22.27
N TYR A 177 -2.89 5.15 23.31
CA TYR A 177 -3.00 6.33 24.17
C TYR A 177 -2.63 7.60 23.42
N VAL A 178 -1.52 7.58 22.67
CA VAL A 178 -1.12 8.72 21.83
C VAL A 178 -2.19 9.00 20.77
N TRP A 179 -2.73 7.96 20.14
CA TRP A 179 -3.86 8.08 19.22
C TRP A 179 -5.06 8.74 19.88
N SER A 180 -5.40 8.36 21.11
CA SER A 180 -6.54 8.95 21.83
C SER A 180 -6.35 10.44 22.11
N GLU A 181 -5.12 10.90 22.35
CA GLU A 181 -4.80 12.32 22.51
C GLU A 181 -4.79 13.06 21.17
N PHE A 182 -4.30 12.41 20.11
CA PHE A 182 -4.38 12.92 18.74
C PHE A 182 -5.84 13.11 18.28
N SER A 183 -6.71 12.12 18.49
CA SER A 183 -8.15 12.22 18.18
C SER A 183 -8.90 13.27 19.01
N ARG A 184 -8.30 13.77 20.11
CA ARG A 184 -8.84 14.87 20.91
C ARG A 184 -8.34 16.24 20.47
N TYR A 185 -7.55 16.31 19.40
CA TYR A 185 -6.89 17.52 18.91
C TYR A 185 -5.92 18.14 19.95
N ASN A 186 -5.35 17.31 20.83
CA ASN A 186 -4.30 17.75 21.76
C ASN A 186 -2.89 17.66 21.15
N LEU A 187 -2.75 16.94 20.03
CA LEU A 187 -1.50 16.77 19.29
C LEU A 187 -1.74 17.15 17.83
N PHE A 188 -0.76 17.80 17.21
CA PHE A 188 -0.77 18.13 15.79
C PHE A 188 -0.06 17.05 14.98
N GLY A 189 -0.73 16.60 13.92
CA GLY A 189 -0.16 15.65 12.97
C GLY A 189 1.01 16.27 12.23
N GLU A 190 2.03 15.47 11.95
CA GLU A 190 3.25 15.87 11.22
C GLU A 190 4.15 16.89 11.93
N GLU A 191 3.73 17.42 13.09
CA GLU A 191 4.54 18.26 13.97
C GLU A 191 4.89 17.53 15.27
N ASP A 192 3.88 17.15 16.06
CA ASP A 192 4.08 16.47 17.35
C ASP A 192 4.21 14.96 17.18
N VAL A 193 3.46 14.40 16.24
CA VAL A 193 3.41 12.96 16.00
C VAL A 193 3.10 12.62 14.54
N GLN A 194 3.80 11.62 14.01
CA GLN A 194 3.59 11.12 12.65
C GLN A 194 2.88 9.76 12.70
N MET A 195 1.54 9.77 12.68
CA MET A 195 0.69 8.55 12.74
C MET A 195 0.49 7.85 11.38
N GLY A 196 0.85 8.52 10.28
CA GLY A 196 0.41 8.18 8.92
C GLY A 196 -0.79 9.05 8.51
N THR A 197 -1.24 8.94 7.25
CA THR A 197 -2.26 9.80 6.61
C THR A 197 -3.70 9.58 7.09
N ILE A 198 -3.88 9.14 8.34
CA ILE A 198 -5.20 8.98 8.93
C ILE A 198 -5.51 10.29 9.67
N GLU A 199 -6.12 11.25 8.95
CA GLU A 199 -6.81 12.35 9.62
C GLU A 199 -7.95 11.75 10.48
N PRO A 200 -8.14 12.23 11.72
CA PRO A 200 -9.13 11.71 12.66
C PRO A 200 -10.58 12.03 12.27
#